data_AF-A0A7V9ALI1-F1
#
_entry.id   AF-A0A7V9ALI1-F1
#
_cell.length_a   1.000
_cell.length_b   1.000
_cell.length_c   1.000
_cell.angle_alpha   90.00
_cell.angle_beta   90.00
_cell.angle_gamma   90.00
#
_symmetry.space_group_name_H-M   'P 1'
#
loop_
_entity.id
_entity.type
_entity.pdbx_description
1 polymer ?
#
loop_
_entity_poly.entity_id
_entity_poly.type
_entity_poly.pdbx_seq_one_letter_code
_entity_poly.pdbx_strand_id
1 'polypeptide(L)'
;MSDAPTDSRSDQVDQVHAEAVKVAEESDRGSVLAFIEIPRGSRNKYEYDEESGVFQLDRVLYSSVHYPTDYGFIPDTLAEDGDHLDILVLVQEPTFPGCMIEARPLGGLDMADEKGPDFKVLAVPVGDPRFSHYRSLEEVGEHWLKEIETFFSTYKLLEPKQTEVLGWHEESKARDMIAQCRARYRERQPHVTEAGAAG
;
A
#
# COMPACT_ATOMS: atom_id res chain seq x y z
N MET A 1 41.73 -14.83 -19.62
CA MET A 1 41.03 -14.03 -18.60
C MET A 1 39.73 -13.61 -19.24
N SER A 2 38.65 -14.32 -18.93
CA SER A 2 37.31 -14.03 -19.44
C SER A 2 36.62 -13.13 -18.42
N ASP A 3 36.41 -11.87 -18.77
CA ASP A 3 35.50 -11.01 -18.02
C ASP A 3 34.09 -11.61 -18.15
N ALA A 4 33.56 -12.12 -17.04
CA ALA A 4 32.16 -12.45 -16.95
C ALA A 4 31.37 -11.12 -17.02
N PRO A 5 30.32 -11.02 -17.85
CA PRO A 5 29.50 -9.83 -17.88
C PRO A 5 28.84 -9.70 -16.50
N THR A 6 29.10 -8.59 -15.81
CA THR A 6 28.36 -8.18 -14.61
C THR A 6 26.86 -8.23 -14.96
N ASP A 7 26.08 -8.87 -14.11
CA ASP A 7 24.66 -9.13 -14.36
C ASP A 7 23.86 -7.82 -14.37
N SER A 8 23.84 -7.18 -15.53
CA SER A 8 23.20 -5.88 -15.78
C SER A 8 21.71 -5.81 -15.41
N ARG A 9 21.06 -6.94 -15.10
CA ARG A 9 19.66 -6.99 -14.68
C ARG A 9 19.49 -6.79 -13.18
N SER A 10 20.38 -7.33 -12.33
CA SER A 10 20.33 -7.08 -10.89
C SER A 10 20.61 -5.60 -10.60
N ASP A 11 21.61 -5.03 -11.27
CA ASP A 11 21.96 -3.61 -11.13
C ASP A 11 20.81 -2.67 -11.53
N GLN A 12 19.97 -3.08 -12.51
CA GLN A 12 18.78 -2.34 -12.91
C GLN A 12 17.65 -2.43 -11.89
N VAL A 13 17.46 -3.57 -11.24
CA VAL A 13 16.42 -3.75 -10.21
C VAL A 13 16.76 -2.94 -8.95
N ASP A 14 18.03 -2.99 -8.52
CA ASP A 14 18.50 -2.22 -7.37
C ASP A 14 18.41 -0.71 -7.62
N GLN A 15 18.67 -0.27 -8.86
CA GLN A 15 18.52 1.13 -9.26
C GLN A 15 17.05 1.59 -9.25
N VAL A 16 16.12 0.76 -9.73
CA VAL A 16 14.68 1.06 -9.68
C VAL A 16 14.19 1.16 -8.23
N HIS A 17 14.67 0.29 -7.35
CA HIS A 17 14.36 0.35 -5.92
C HIS A 17 14.89 1.64 -5.30
N ALA A 18 16.16 1.99 -5.53
CA ALA A 18 16.76 3.22 -5.01
C ALA A 18 16.09 4.51 -5.55
N GLU A 19 15.64 4.51 -6.81
CA GLU A 19 14.87 5.63 -7.37
C GLU A 19 13.47 5.73 -6.75
N ALA A 20 12.79 4.60 -6.52
CA ALA A 20 11.51 4.59 -5.81
C ALA A 20 11.65 5.14 -4.38
N VAL A 21 12.74 4.80 -3.67
CA VAL A 21 13.07 5.36 -2.35
C VAL A 21 13.26 6.88 -2.42
N LYS A 22 13.97 7.41 -3.43
CA LYS A 22 14.12 8.86 -3.59
C LYS A 22 12.79 9.58 -3.86
N VAL A 23 11.92 8.99 -4.67
CA VAL A 23 10.56 9.55 -4.88
C VAL A 23 9.76 9.51 -3.56
N ALA A 24 10.00 8.52 -2.70
CA ALA A 24 9.39 8.43 -1.37
C ALA A 24 9.81 9.58 -0.46
N GLU A 25 11.09 9.96 -0.54
CA GLU A 25 11.67 11.06 0.21
C GLU A 25 11.28 12.44 -0.33
N GLU A 26 11.01 12.54 -1.64
CA GLU A 26 10.65 13.78 -2.33
C GLU A 26 9.14 14.04 -2.43
N SER A 27 8.28 13.10 -1.99
CA SER A 27 6.82 13.25 -2.07
C SER A 27 6.37 14.56 -1.40
N ASP A 28 5.40 15.26 -2.02
CA ASP A 28 4.83 16.49 -1.45
C ASP A 28 4.41 16.28 0.02
N ARG A 29 4.45 17.34 0.85
CA ARG A 29 4.21 17.26 2.31
C ARG A 29 2.81 16.71 2.68
N GLY A 30 1.96 16.43 1.69
CA GLY A 30 0.65 15.82 1.83
C GLY A 30 0.45 14.46 1.14
N SER A 31 1.39 13.95 0.33
CA SER A 31 1.29 12.64 -0.36
C SER A 31 2.15 11.55 0.30
N VAL A 32 1.95 10.31 -0.14
CA VAL A 32 2.72 9.13 0.23
C VAL A 32 2.96 8.29 -1.01
N LEU A 33 3.95 7.40 -0.97
CA LEU A 33 4.05 6.33 -1.96
C LEU A 33 3.17 5.14 -1.57
N ALA A 34 2.57 4.52 -2.58
CA ALA A 34 1.83 3.27 -2.51
C ALA A 34 2.47 2.26 -3.44
N PHE A 35 2.94 1.14 -2.90
CA PHE A 35 3.44 0.01 -3.67
C PHE A 35 2.28 -0.95 -3.93
N ILE A 36 1.84 -1.05 -5.18
CA ILE A 36 0.63 -1.79 -5.54
C ILE A 36 0.91 -3.29 -5.65
N GLU A 37 0.11 -4.08 -4.94
CA GLU A 37 0.14 -5.54 -5.03
C GLU A 37 -0.98 -6.08 -5.91
N ILE A 38 -2.17 -5.49 -5.79
CA ILE A 38 -3.39 -6.00 -6.40
C ILE A 38 -4.06 -4.88 -7.20
N PRO A 39 -4.03 -4.96 -8.54
CA PRO A 39 -4.72 -3.99 -9.37
C PRO A 39 -6.25 -4.07 -9.22
N ARG A 40 -6.91 -2.94 -9.39
CA ARG A 40 -8.36 -2.82 -9.45
C ARG A 40 -8.96 -3.84 -10.42
N GLY A 41 -10.04 -4.50 -10.00
CA GLY A 41 -10.73 -5.51 -10.78
C GLY A 41 -10.07 -6.90 -10.73
N SER A 42 -8.95 -7.07 -10.02
CA SER A 42 -8.35 -8.39 -9.80
C SER A 42 -9.15 -9.21 -8.79
N ARG A 43 -9.25 -10.52 -9.06
CA ARG A 43 -9.69 -11.54 -8.08
C ARG A 43 -8.50 -12.30 -7.49
N ASN A 44 -7.31 -12.12 -8.05
CA ASN A 44 -6.08 -12.68 -7.51
C ASN A 44 -5.59 -11.76 -6.40
N LYS A 45 -5.43 -12.32 -5.21
CA LYS A 45 -4.73 -11.69 -4.11
C LYS A 45 -3.25 -12.03 -4.23
N TYR A 46 -2.52 -11.11 -4.82
CA TYR A 46 -1.06 -11.12 -4.80
C TYR A 46 -0.56 -10.58 -3.47
N GLU A 47 0.63 -11.02 -3.08
CA GLU A 47 1.41 -10.44 -1.98
C GLU A 47 2.86 -10.32 -2.44
N TYR A 48 3.51 -9.24 -2.07
CA TYR A 48 4.95 -9.07 -2.26
C TYR A 48 5.69 -9.72 -1.08
N ASP A 49 6.54 -10.69 -1.39
CA ASP A 49 7.41 -11.31 -0.39
C ASP A 49 8.74 -10.56 -0.33
N GLU A 50 8.95 -9.77 0.72
CA GLU A 50 10.15 -8.93 0.87
C GLU A 50 11.45 -9.74 0.98
N GLU A 51 11.40 -10.96 1.54
CA GLU A 51 12.59 -11.80 1.71
C GLU A 51 13.13 -12.28 0.34
N SER A 52 12.22 -12.72 -0.54
CA SER A 52 12.61 -13.22 -1.87
C SER A 52 12.57 -12.16 -2.98
N GLY A 53 11.96 -11.00 -2.73
CA GLY A 53 11.82 -9.92 -3.71
C GLY A 53 10.89 -10.26 -4.87
N VAL A 54 9.93 -11.17 -4.68
CA VAL A 54 8.99 -11.58 -5.73
C VAL A 54 7.53 -11.44 -5.30
N PHE A 55 6.66 -11.24 -6.29
CA PHE A 55 5.22 -11.36 -6.10
C PHE A 55 4.80 -12.83 -6.08
N GLN A 56 4.07 -13.21 -5.04
CA GLN A 56 3.46 -14.51 -4.90
C GLN A 56 1.94 -14.38 -5.04
N LEU A 57 1.31 -15.36 -5.69
CA LEU A 57 -0.13 -15.51 -5.62
C LEU A 57 -0.47 -16.20 -4.30
N ASP A 58 -0.86 -15.44 -3.28
CA ASP A 58 -1.36 -15.98 -2.01
C ASP A 58 -2.60 -16.85 -2.28
N ARG A 59 -3.61 -16.26 -2.94
CA ARG A 59 -4.82 -17.00 -3.36
C ARG A 59 -5.64 -16.26 -4.41
N VAL A 60 -6.54 -17.00 -5.05
CA VAL A 60 -7.71 -16.41 -5.72
C VAL A 60 -8.80 -16.22 -4.67
N LEU A 61 -9.46 -15.06 -4.62
CA LEU A 61 -10.56 -14.83 -3.67
C LEU A 61 -11.64 -15.90 -3.82
N TYR A 62 -12.10 -16.47 -2.69
CA TYR A 62 -13.06 -17.57 -2.70
C TYR A 62 -14.44 -17.06 -3.12
N SER A 63 -14.82 -15.88 -2.63
CA SER A 63 -15.98 -15.12 -3.09
C SER A 63 -15.81 -14.63 -4.53
N SER A 64 -16.92 -14.51 -5.27
CA SER A 64 -16.95 -13.95 -6.64
C SER A 64 -16.95 -12.41 -6.63
N VAL A 65 -15.96 -11.83 -5.96
CA VAL A 65 -15.75 -10.38 -5.86
C VAL A 65 -14.37 -10.00 -6.40
N HIS A 66 -14.17 -8.72 -6.69
CA HIS A 66 -12.91 -8.17 -7.21
C HIS A 66 -12.52 -6.93 -6.40
N TYR A 67 -11.23 -6.66 -6.27
CA TYR A 67 -10.75 -5.47 -5.57
C TYR A 67 -11.29 -4.20 -6.24
N PRO A 68 -11.95 -3.28 -5.50
CA PRO A 68 -12.61 -2.11 -6.09
C PRO A 68 -11.63 -0.98 -6.44
N THR A 69 -10.43 -1.02 -5.88
CA THR A 69 -9.34 -0.05 -6.04
C THR A 69 -8.04 -0.78 -6.41
N ASP A 70 -7.02 -0.04 -6.82
CA ASP A 70 -5.67 -0.58 -6.65
C ASP A 70 -5.41 -0.71 -5.15
N TYR A 71 -4.77 -1.81 -4.75
CA TYR A 71 -4.51 -2.16 -3.37
C TYR A 71 -3.03 -2.50 -3.20
N GLY A 72 -2.45 -2.05 -2.11
CA GLY A 72 -1.10 -2.42 -1.70
C GLY A 72 -0.79 -1.80 -0.36
N PHE A 73 0.46 -1.39 -0.17
CA PHE A 73 0.93 -0.87 1.10
C PHE A 73 1.77 0.40 0.95
N ILE A 74 1.95 1.12 2.06
CA ILE A 74 2.82 2.29 2.15
C ILE A 74 4.21 1.82 2.62
N PRO A 75 5.28 1.97 1.82
CA PRO A 75 6.62 1.61 2.26
C PRO A 75 7.06 2.37 3.53
N ASP A 76 7.99 1.77 4.27
CA ASP A 76 8.53 2.29 5.52
C ASP A 76 7.48 2.54 6.61
N THR A 77 6.47 1.67 6.67
CA THR A 77 5.46 1.68 7.72
C THR A 77 5.40 0.32 8.41
N LEU A 78 4.97 0.30 9.67
CA LEU A 78 4.76 -0.93 10.41
C LEU A 78 3.46 -0.84 11.17
N ALA A 79 2.45 -1.57 10.73
CA ALA A 79 1.15 -1.74 11.35
C ALA A 79 1.22 -2.65 12.61
N GLU A 80 0.12 -2.77 13.34
CA GLU A 80 0.11 -3.51 14.63
C GLU A 80 0.13 -5.03 14.44
N ASP A 81 -0.34 -5.51 13.29
CA ASP A 81 -0.29 -6.90 12.86
C ASP A 81 1.11 -7.35 12.41
N GLY A 82 2.05 -6.40 12.28
CA GLY A 82 3.43 -6.63 11.90
C GLY A 82 3.74 -6.44 10.41
N ASP A 83 2.73 -6.12 9.60
CA ASP A 83 2.84 -5.88 8.15
C ASP A 83 2.97 -4.36 7.88
N HIS A 84 3.16 -3.95 6.61
CA HIS A 84 3.08 -2.53 6.24
C HIS A 84 1.64 -2.03 6.35
N LEU A 85 1.46 -0.71 6.47
CA LEU A 85 0.15 -0.09 6.47
C LEU A 85 -0.49 -0.17 5.08
N ASP A 86 -1.67 -0.77 5.01
CA ASP A 86 -2.44 -0.92 3.78
C ASP A 86 -2.92 0.41 3.20
N ILE A 87 -2.99 0.46 1.88
CA ILE A 87 -3.50 1.61 1.11
C ILE A 87 -4.34 1.17 -0.09
N LEU A 88 -5.46 1.86 -0.25
CA LEU A 88 -6.42 1.76 -1.35
C LEU A 88 -6.26 3.00 -2.23
N VAL A 89 -5.91 2.82 -3.50
CA VAL A 89 -5.74 3.94 -4.44
C VAL A 89 -6.87 3.92 -5.47
N LEU A 90 -7.72 4.96 -5.43
CA LEU A 90 -8.78 5.16 -6.42
C LEU A 90 -8.15 5.51 -7.77
N VAL A 91 -8.18 4.56 -8.70
CA VAL A 91 -7.68 4.73 -10.08
C VAL A 91 -8.82 4.55 -11.08
N GLN A 92 -8.76 5.25 -12.21
CA GLN A 92 -9.68 4.92 -13.32
C GLN A 92 -9.23 3.66 -14.05
N GLU A 93 -7.96 3.61 -14.41
CA GLU A 93 -7.35 2.50 -15.11
C GLU A 93 -6.51 1.71 -14.10
N PRO A 94 -6.69 0.39 -14.00
CA PRO A 94 -5.89 -0.44 -13.10
C PRO A 94 -4.41 -0.36 -13.47
N THR A 95 -3.53 -0.37 -12.48
CA THR A 95 -2.09 -0.46 -12.71
C THR A 95 -1.65 -1.93 -12.87
N PHE A 96 -0.54 -2.32 -12.23
CA PHE A 96 0.03 -3.66 -12.27
C PHE A 96 0.74 -3.96 -10.93
N PRO A 97 0.87 -5.24 -10.52
CA PRO A 97 1.63 -5.60 -9.32
C PRO A 97 3.08 -5.11 -9.43
N GLY A 98 3.55 -4.37 -8.42
CA GLY A 98 4.85 -3.72 -8.38
C GLY A 98 4.87 -2.29 -8.89
N CYS A 99 3.72 -1.74 -9.29
CA CYS A 99 3.62 -0.33 -9.64
C CYS A 99 3.75 0.53 -8.38
N MET A 100 4.63 1.54 -8.44
CA MET A 100 4.73 2.56 -7.40
C MET A 100 3.89 3.78 -7.79
N ILE A 101 2.99 4.21 -6.91
CA ILE A 101 2.11 5.37 -7.14
C ILE A 101 2.35 6.41 -6.06
N GLU A 102 2.57 7.68 -6.46
CA GLU A 102 2.43 8.79 -5.53
C GLU A 102 0.94 9.10 -5.31
N ALA A 103 0.47 8.91 -4.08
CA ALA A 103 -0.94 8.97 -3.70
C ALA A 103 -1.18 9.99 -2.58
N ARG A 104 -2.27 10.75 -2.68
CA ARG A 104 -2.73 11.67 -1.64
C ARG A 104 -3.78 10.98 -0.76
N PRO A 105 -3.52 10.77 0.54
CA PRO A 105 -4.52 10.26 1.48
C PRO A 105 -5.73 11.20 1.58
N LEU A 106 -6.92 10.62 1.66
CA LEU A 106 -8.21 11.31 1.85
C LEU A 106 -8.89 10.96 3.17
N GLY A 107 -8.56 9.82 3.75
CA GLY A 107 -9.15 9.26 4.96
C GLY A 107 -8.73 7.80 5.12
N GLY A 108 -9.42 7.05 5.97
CA GLY A 108 -9.15 5.62 6.12
C GLY A 108 -10.33 4.82 6.61
N LEU A 109 -10.31 3.53 6.27
CA LEU A 109 -11.28 2.54 6.69
C LEU A 109 -10.71 1.81 7.91
N ASP A 110 -11.40 1.93 9.03
CA ASP A 110 -11.09 1.18 10.25
C ASP A 110 -11.83 -0.15 10.19
N MET A 111 -11.07 -1.22 10.33
CA MET A 111 -11.58 -2.58 10.35
C MET A 111 -10.68 -3.47 11.21
N ALA A 112 -11.20 -4.64 11.56
CA ALA A 112 -10.48 -5.66 12.29
C ALA A 112 -10.64 -7.01 11.60
N ASP A 113 -9.62 -7.85 11.66
CA ASP A 113 -9.66 -9.24 11.27
C ASP A 113 -9.07 -10.16 12.36
N GLU A 114 -8.76 -11.42 12.04
CA GLU A 114 -8.24 -12.37 13.04
C GLU A 114 -6.88 -11.98 13.63
N LYS A 115 -6.09 -11.16 12.93
CA LYS A 115 -4.77 -10.69 13.40
C LYS A 115 -4.88 -9.44 14.27
N GLY A 116 -6.02 -8.76 14.29
CA GLY A 116 -6.24 -7.54 15.07
C GLY A 116 -6.71 -6.36 14.21
N PRO A 117 -6.35 -5.12 14.59
CA PRO A 117 -6.67 -3.92 13.80
C PRO A 117 -6.02 -3.95 12.42
N ASP A 118 -6.81 -3.63 11.39
CA ASP A 118 -6.44 -3.69 9.97
C ASP A 118 -6.84 -2.36 9.28
N PHE A 119 -6.17 -1.25 9.64
CA PHE A 119 -6.53 0.06 9.13
C PHE A 119 -6.06 0.25 7.69
N LYS A 120 -6.96 0.68 6.80
CA LYS A 120 -6.65 0.89 5.37
C LYS A 120 -6.76 2.36 4.99
N VAL A 121 -5.68 2.94 4.49
CA VAL A 121 -5.69 4.33 3.99
C VAL A 121 -6.43 4.38 2.66
N LEU A 122 -7.35 5.31 2.47
CA LEU A 122 -7.92 5.60 1.15
C LEU A 122 -7.23 6.82 0.56
N ALA A 123 -6.79 6.70 -0.70
CA ALA A 123 -6.02 7.72 -1.39
C ALA A 123 -6.38 7.84 -2.87
N VAL A 124 -5.89 8.91 -3.50
CA VAL A 124 -6.00 9.15 -4.94
C VAL A 124 -4.62 9.42 -5.56
N PRO A 125 -4.37 9.04 -6.82
CA PRO A 125 -3.10 9.29 -7.48
C PRO A 125 -2.88 10.79 -7.71
N VAL A 126 -1.70 11.29 -7.35
CA VAL A 126 -1.32 12.72 -7.51
C VAL A 126 -1.20 13.09 -8.99
N GLY A 127 -0.66 12.18 -9.82
CA GLY A 127 -0.42 12.41 -11.24
C GLY A 127 -1.66 12.40 -12.13
N ASP A 128 -2.83 12.08 -11.60
CA ASP A 128 -4.07 12.01 -12.36
C ASP A 128 -4.93 13.28 -12.16
N PRO A 129 -5.09 14.12 -13.20
CA PRO A 129 -5.78 15.40 -13.06
C PRO A 129 -7.27 15.25 -12.70
N ARG A 130 -7.88 14.08 -12.93
CA ARG A 130 -9.29 13.82 -12.55
C ARG A 130 -9.48 13.86 -11.03
N PHE A 131 -8.45 13.51 -10.26
CA PHE A 131 -8.47 13.54 -8.80
C PHE A 131 -7.81 14.79 -8.20
N SER A 132 -7.42 15.76 -9.04
CA SER A 132 -6.71 16.97 -8.61
C SER A 132 -7.44 17.81 -7.55
N HIS A 133 -8.76 17.69 -7.44
CA HIS A 133 -9.59 18.40 -6.47
C HIS A 133 -9.90 17.59 -5.20
N TYR A 134 -9.60 16.29 -5.16
CA TYR A 134 -9.91 15.42 -4.02
C TYR A 134 -8.92 15.67 -2.87
N ARG A 135 -9.46 15.97 -1.69
CA ARG A 135 -8.81 16.33 -0.44
C ARG A 135 -9.43 15.61 0.76
N SER A 136 -10.68 15.16 0.66
CA SER A 136 -11.34 14.43 1.75
C SER A 136 -12.30 13.33 1.25
N LEU A 137 -12.80 12.51 2.17
CA LEU A 137 -13.72 11.41 1.85
C LEU A 137 -15.06 11.89 1.27
N GLU A 138 -15.52 13.09 1.66
CA GLU A 138 -16.79 13.65 1.18
C GLU A 138 -16.78 13.90 -0.34
N GLU A 139 -15.59 14.09 -0.93
CA GLU A 139 -15.41 14.31 -2.37
C GLU A 139 -15.34 13.00 -3.17
N VAL A 140 -15.19 11.85 -2.50
CA VAL A 140 -15.16 10.52 -3.14
C VAL A 140 -16.52 10.10 -3.66
N GLY A 141 -17.58 10.53 -3.00
CA GLY A 141 -18.96 10.13 -3.26
C GLY A 141 -19.35 8.87 -2.49
N GLU A 142 -20.53 8.90 -1.89
CA GLU A 142 -20.96 7.87 -0.93
C GLU A 142 -20.97 6.44 -1.47
N HIS A 143 -21.25 6.26 -2.76
CA HIS A 143 -21.39 4.91 -3.32
C HIS A 143 -20.05 4.19 -3.43
N TRP A 144 -18.97 4.91 -3.73
CA TRP A 144 -17.62 4.36 -3.72
C TRP A 144 -17.23 3.87 -2.33
N LEU A 145 -17.51 4.66 -1.29
CA LEU A 145 -17.24 4.28 0.10
C LEU A 145 -18.02 3.01 0.49
N LYS A 146 -19.32 2.94 0.15
CA LYS A 146 -20.17 1.76 0.39
C LYS A 146 -19.70 0.51 -0.37
N GLU A 147 -19.22 0.67 -1.60
CA GLU A 147 -18.68 -0.44 -2.40
C GLU A 147 -17.41 -1.01 -1.76
N ILE A 148 -16.50 -0.16 -1.29
CA ILE A 148 -15.29 -0.56 -0.59
C ILE A 148 -15.62 -1.24 0.75
N GLU A 149 -16.51 -0.67 1.57
CA GLU A 149 -16.97 -1.30 2.81
C GLU A 149 -17.57 -2.69 2.55
N THR A 150 -18.42 -2.80 1.52
CA THR A 150 -19.08 -4.06 1.17
C THR A 150 -18.06 -5.10 0.72
N PHE A 151 -17.05 -4.69 -0.06
CA PHE A 151 -15.97 -5.57 -0.45
C PHE A 151 -15.26 -6.15 0.78
N PHE A 152 -14.75 -5.31 1.69
CA PHE A 152 -14.04 -5.80 2.88
C PHE A 152 -14.94 -6.58 3.85
N SER A 153 -16.25 -6.29 3.87
CA SER A 153 -17.22 -7.07 4.66
C SER A 153 -17.53 -8.45 4.08
N THR A 154 -17.23 -8.70 2.79
CA THR A 154 -17.71 -9.92 2.09
C THR A 154 -16.63 -10.74 1.37
N TYR A 155 -15.44 -10.19 1.12
CA TYR A 155 -14.41 -10.86 0.32
C TYR A 155 -13.92 -12.18 0.94
N LYS A 156 -13.89 -12.26 2.28
CA LYS A 156 -13.55 -13.46 3.06
C LYS A 156 -14.77 -14.32 3.44
N LEU A 157 -15.99 -14.02 2.98
CA LEU A 157 -17.22 -14.72 3.42
C LEU A 157 -17.21 -16.23 3.18
N LEU A 158 -16.55 -16.69 2.10
CA LEU A 158 -16.40 -18.11 1.78
C LEU A 158 -15.11 -18.73 2.34
N GLU A 159 -14.32 -17.96 3.09
CA GLU A 159 -13.15 -18.44 3.83
C GLU A 159 -13.53 -18.75 5.29
N PRO A 160 -12.79 -19.60 6.02
CA PRO A 160 -13.00 -19.82 7.46
C PRO A 160 -12.45 -18.64 8.28
N LYS A 161 -12.83 -17.42 7.89
CA LYS A 161 -12.28 -16.14 8.34
C LYS A 161 -13.40 -15.13 8.59
N GLN A 162 -13.19 -14.18 9.49
CA GLN A 162 -14.09 -13.09 9.83
C GLN A 162 -13.38 -11.74 9.75
N THR A 163 -14.13 -10.75 9.29
CA THR A 163 -13.72 -9.35 9.21
C THR A 163 -14.85 -8.48 9.68
N GLU A 164 -14.51 -7.39 10.37
CA GLU A 164 -15.47 -6.41 10.86
C GLU A 164 -15.05 -5.02 10.40
N VAL A 165 -15.94 -4.32 9.67
CA VAL A 165 -15.75 -2.92 9.31
C VAL A 165 -16.29 -2.04 10.43
N LEU A 166 -15.42 -1.22 11.03
CA LEU A 166 -15.74 -0.31 12.13
C LEU A 166 -16.16 1.08 11.63
N GLY A 167 -15.74 1.45 10.42
CA GLY A 167 -16.23 2.63 9.70
C GLY A 167 -15.13 3.51 9.11
N TRP A 168 -15.55 4.59 8.45
CA TRP A 168 -14.63 5.57 7.86
C TRP A 168 -14.17 6.62 8.87
N HIS A 169 -12.92 7.04 8.72
CA HIS A 169 -12.33 8.16 9.42
C HIS A 169 -11.78 9.20 8.43
N GLU A 170 -11.82 10.46 8.86
CA GLU A 170 -11.32 11.62 8.13
C GLU A 170 -9.80 11.57 7.85
N GLU A 171 -9.35 12.46 6.97
CA GLU A 171 -7.95 12.58 6.53
C GLU A 171 -6.96 12.66 7.69
N SER A 172 -7.30 13.41 8.75
CA SER A 172 -6.43 13.62 9.92
C SER A 172 -6.05 12.29 10.59
N LYS A 173 -7.02 11.40 10.80
CA LYS A 173 -6.84 10.08 11.40
C LYS A 173 -5.95 9.19 10.55
N ALA A 174 -6.11 9.24 9.22
CA ALA A 174 -5.26 8.48 8.31
C ALA A 174 -3.81 8.98 8.35
N ARG A 175 -3.59 10.30 8.39
CA ARG A 175 -2.25 10.89 8.54
C ARG A 175 -1.59 10.52 9.86
N ASP A 176 -2.36 10.55 10.95
CA ASP A 176 -1.88 10.12 12.26
C ASP A 176 -1.48 8.65 12.26
N MET A 177 -2.29 7.78 11.65
CA MET A 177 -1.98 6.36 11.52
C MET A 177 -0.69 6.13 10.70
N ILE A 178 -0.54 6.80 9.56
CA ILE A 178 0.69 6.75 8.75
C ILE A 178 1.90 7.19 9.58
N ALA A 179 1.79 8.31 10.32
CA ALA A 179 2.88 8.82 11.13
C ALA A 179 3.28 7.84 12.26
N GLN A 180 2.30 7.22 12.91
CA GLN A 180 2.51 6.20 13.94
C GLN A 180 3.19 4.95 13.38
N CYS A 181 2.74 4.47 12.22
CA CYS A 181 3.34 3.30 11.58
C CYS A 181 4.77 3.58 11.11
N ARG A 182 5.05 4.77 10.58
CA ARG A 182 6.41 5.22 10.24
C ARG A 182 7.32 5.29 11.47
N ALA A 183 6.81 5.78 12.60
CA ALA A 183 7.57 5.82 13.85
C ALA A 183 7.92 4.40 14.32
N ARG A 184 6.95 3.48 14.35
CA ARG A 184 7.14 2.07 14.69
C ARG A 184 8.17 1.39 13.78
N TYR A 185 8.08 1.63 12.46
CA TYR A 185 9.03 1.09 11.50
C TYR A 185 10.47 1.54 11.81
N ARG A 186 10.69 2.85 12.07
CA ARG A 186 12.01 3.38 12.43
C ARG A 186 12.57 2.83 13.74
N GLU A 187 11.71 2.55 14.73
CA GLU A 187 12.14 1.95 16.00
C GLU A 187 12.56 0.48 15.85
N ARG A 188 11.95 -0.24 14.90
CA ARG A 188 12.27 -1.64 14.60
C ARG A 188 13.50 -1.80 13.72
N GLN A 189 13.78 -0.83 12.85
CA GLN A 189 15.02 -0.77 12.08
C GLN A 189 16.19 -0.56 13.06
N PRO A 190 17.15 -1.50 13.17
CA PRO A 190 18.33 -1.26 13.97
C PRO A 190 19.01 0.00 13.44
N HIS A 191 19.42 0.92 14.33
CA HIS A 191 20.25 2.05 13.94
C HIS A 191 21.43 1.53 13.13
N VAL A 192 21.39 1.70 11.81
CA VAL A 192 22.57 1.63 10.97
C VAL A 192 23.34 2.89 11.33
N THR A 193 24.13 2.81 12.40
CA THR A 193 25.17 3.79 12.67
C THR A 193 26.06 3.82 11.43
N GLU A 194 26.23 5.01 10.83
CA GLU A 194 27.23 5.27 9.81
C GLU A 194 28.62 4.91 10.36
N ALA A 195 29.02 3.65 10.22
CA ALA A 195 30.37 3.17 10.46
C ALA A 195 31.01 2.92 9.10
N GLY A 196 31.47 3.99 8.45
CA GLY A 196 32.12 3.85 7.14
C GLY A 196 32.56 5.13 6.45
N ALA A 197 32.85 6.22 7.16
CA ALA A 197 33.45 7.43 6.59
C ALA A 197 34.63 7.93 7.43
N ALA A 198 35.61 7.06 7.67
CA ALA A 198 36.98 7.44 8.02
C ALA A 198 37.89 6.20 7.97
N GLY A 199 38.62 6.05 6.88
CA GLY A 199 39.71 5.10 6.68
C GLY A 199 40.58 5.57 5.52
#